data_AF-A0A4Y9Z5C4-F1
#
_entry.id   AF-A0A4Y9Z5C4-F1
#
_cell.length_a   1.000
_cell.length_b   1.000
_cell.length_c   1.000
_cell.angle_alpha   90.00
_cell.angle_beta   90.00
_cell.angle_gamma   90.00
#
_symmetry.space_group_name_H-M   'P 1'
#
loop_
_entity.id
_entity.type
_entity.pdbx_description
1 polymer ?
#
loop_
_entity_poly.entity_id
_entity_poly.type
_entity_poly.pdbx_seq_one_letter_code
_entity_poly.pdbx_strand_id
1 'polypeptide(L)'
;MASADLVLRWVYPPEDTNPDRRTFNIIQIVEESPEPVEMYKFQHPNTGTNTGVTIVSRKNAATQRWEPAIQIDWLSDHTANVGFGTAERVHMRELRKMKKQSSKCGPP
;
A
#
# COMPACT_ATOMS: atom_id res chain seq x y z
N MET A 1 11.07 26.62 -0.36
CA MET A 1 9.63 26.37 -0.58
C MET A 1 9.14 25.57 0.61
N ALA A 2 8.12 26.04 1.33
CA ALA A 2 7.49 25.21 2.37
C ALA A 2 6.88 24.00 1.66
N SER A 3 7.32 22.79 2.01
CA SER A 3 6.67 21.59 1.51
C SER A 3 5.25 21.58 2.07
N ALA A 4 4.24 21.51 1.20
CA ALA A 4 2.88 21.27 1.67
C ALA A 4 2.85 19.93 2.42
N ASP A 5 2.22 19.91 3.60
CA ASP A 5 2.12 18.70 4.40
C ASP A 5 1.25 17.66 3.67
N LEU A 6 1.77 16.44 3.54
CA LEU A 6 1.05 15.33 2.94
C LEU A 6 0.23 14.62 4.02
N VAL A 7 -1.08 14.85 4.04
CA VAL A 7 -2.00 14.17 4.96
C VAL A 7 -2.56 12.92 4.31
N LEU A 8 -2.21 11.76 4.85
CA LEU A 8 -2.72 10.45 4.40
C LEU A 8 -3.75 9.91 5.39
N ARG A 9 -4.81 9.29 4.87
CA ARG A 9 -5.84 8.62 5.66
C ARG A 9 -5.97 7.16 5.22
N TRP A 10 -5.94 6.27 6.20
CA TRP A 10 -6.19 4.84 6.04
C TRP A 10 -7.68 4.57 6.25
N VAL A 11 -8.32 3.97 5.26
CA VAL A 11 -9.75 3.68 5.25
C VAL A 11 -9.93 2.17 5.20
N TYR A 12 -10.47 1.62 6.29
CA TYR A 12 -10.79 0.20 6.40
C TYR A 12 -12.24 -0.03 5.96
N PRO A 13 -12.55 -1.18 5.33
CA PRO A 13 -13.93 -1.56 5.05
C PRO A 13 -14.69 -1.78 6.36
N PRO A 14 -16.03 -1.69 6.33
CA PRO A 14 -16.88 -2.10 7.45
C PRO A 14 -16.60 -3.57 7.85
N GLU A 15 -16.63 -3.86 9.16
CA GLU A 15 -16.31 -5.19 9.70
C GLU A 15 -17.23 -6.30 9.16
N ASP A 16 -18.47 -5.96 8.83
CA ASP A 16 -19.48 -6.83 8.22
C ASP A 16 -19.13 -7.25 6.78
N THR A 17 -18.31 -6.47 6.06
CA THR A 17 -17.96 -6.75 4.66
C THR A 17 -16.64 -7.52 4.55
N ASN A 18 -15.59 -7.06 5.23
CA ASN A 18 -14.30 -7.76 5.29
C ASN A 18 -13.57 -7.38 6.58
N PRO A 19 -13.55 -8.27 7.59
CA PRO A 19 -12.91 -7.97 8.88
C PRO A 19 -11.37 -7.99 8.79
N ASP A 20 -10.78 -8.44 7.68
CA ASP A 20 -9.34 -8.53 7.55
C ASP A 20 -8.69 -7.14 7.43
N ARG A 21 -7.88 -6.79 8.44
CA ARG A 21 -7.16 -5.52 8.55
C ARG A 21 -6.11 -5.30 7.46
N ARG A 22 -5.78 -6.31 6.65
CA ARG A 22 -4.90 -6.20 5.48
C ARG A 22 -5.67 -5.70 4.26
N THR A 23 -7.00 -5.59 4.34
CA THR A 23 -7.84 -4.92 3.35
C THR A 23 -8.11 -3.49 3.79
N PHE A 24 -7.56 -2.51 3.06
CA PHE A 24 -7.75 -1.09 3.34
C PHE A 24 -7.35 -0.24 2.13
N ASN A 25 -7.78 1.01 2.13
CA ASN A 25 -7.41 2.01 1.13
C ASN A 25 -6.56 3.11 1.77
N ILE A 26 -5.67 3.71 0.99
CA ILE A 26 -4.93 4.92 1.36
C ILE A 26 -5.42 6.04 0.46
N ILE A 27 -5.88 7.12 1.08
CA ILE A 27 -6.31 8.33 0.39
C ILE A 27 -5.49 9.52 0.90
N GLN A 28 -5.23 10.49 0.03
CA GLN A 28 -4.63 11.77 0.38
C GLN A 28 -5.73 12.79 0.65
N ILE A 29 -5.61 13.53 1.75
CA ILE A 29 -6.43 14.69 2.05
C ILE A 29 -5.66 15.91 1.56
N VAL A 30 -6.25 16.63 0.60
CA VAL A 30 -5.66 17.86 0.06
C VAL A 30 -6.38 19.02 0.74
N GLU A 31 -5.61 19.89 1.39
CA GLU A 31 -6.15 21.12 1.98
C GLU A 31 -6.85 21.93 0.89
N GLU A 32 -8.02 22.49 1.20
CA GLU A 32 -8.90 23.22 0.26
C GLU A 32 -9.61 22.37 -0.82
N SER A 33 -9.39 21.06 -0.89
CA SER A 33 -10.19 20.16 -1.73
C SER A 33 -11.27 19.45 -0.92
N PRO A 34 -12.55 19.49 -1.33
CA PRO A 34 -13.59 18.68 -0.70
C PRO A 34 -13.45 17.18 -1.03
N GLU A 35 -12.74 16.84 -2.11
CA GLU A 35 -12.59 15.46 -2.57
C GLU A 35 -11.21 14.91 -2.20
N PRO A 36 -11.14 13.78 -1.46
CA PRO A 36 -9.88 13.10 -1.19
C PRO A 36 -9.37 12.38 -2.43
N VAL A 37 -8.06 12.34 -2.61
CA VAL A 37 -7.42 11.66 -3.75
C VAL A 37 -7.10 10.23 -3.37
N GLU A 38 -7.73 9.26 -4.02
CA GLU A 38 -7.41 7.85 -3.82
C GLU A 38 -6.03 7.51 -4.35
N MET A 39 -5.17 6.86 -3.55
CA MET A 39 -3.79 6.56 -3.92
C MET A 39 -3.54 5.06 -4.05
N TYR A 40 -3.86 4.30 -3.00
CA TYR A 40 -3.57 2.86 -2.93
C TYR A 40 -4.78 2.07 -2.42
N LYS A 41 -4.87 0.83 -2.88
CA LYS A 41 -5.87 -0.14 -2.47
C LYS A 41 -5.20 -1.46 -2.15
N PHE A 42 -5.41 -1.95 -0.93
CA PHE A 42 -4.93 -3.24 -0.45
C PHE A 42 -6.13 -4.18 -0.36
N GLN A 43 -6.04 -5.34 -1.00
CA GLN A 43 -7.10 -6.34 -1.00
C GLN A 43 -6.53 -7.68 -0.54
N HIS A 44 -6.99 -8.15 0.61
CA HIS A 44 -6.68 -9.47 1.12
C HIS A 44 -7.91 -10.38 0.96
N PRO A 45 -7.76 -11.59 0.40
CA PRO A 45 -8.86 -12.54 0.34
C PRO A 45 -9.20 -13.00 1.77
N ASN A 46 -10.48 -12.96 2.13
CA ASN A 46 -10.93 -13.45 3.43
C ASN A 46 -11.03 -14.99 3.37
N THR A 47 -9.90 -15.67 3.60
CA THR A 47 -9.83 -17.14 3.60
C THR A 47 -10.01 -17.76 4.99
N GLY A 48 -10.18 -16.94 6.04
CA GLY A 48 -10.20 -17.40 7.43
C GLY A 48 -8.85 -17.94 7.93
N THR A 49 -7.79 -17.75 7.15
CA THR A 49 -6.43 -18.17 7.47
C THR A 49 -5.50 -16.98 7.48
N ASN A 50 -4.46 -17.02 8.30
CA ASN A 50 -3.49 -15.92 8.41
C ASN A 50 -2.50 -15.87 7.23
N THR A 51 -2.60 -16.83 6.30
CA THR A 51 -1.86 -16.91 5.04
C THR A 51 -2.72 -16.42 3.88
N GLY A 52 -2.07 -15.89 2.85
CA GLY A 52 -2.78 -15.42 1.66
C GLY A 52 -2.00 -14.36 0.91
N VAL A 53 -2.52 -13.99 -0.25
CA VAL A 53 -1.90 -13.00 -1.13
C VAL A 53 -2.67 -11.69 -1.02
N THR A 54 -2.01 -10.62 -0.57
CA THR A 54 -2.58 -9.27 -0.66
C THR A 54 -2.15 -8.63 -1.96
N ILE A 55 -3.12 -8.20 -2.75
CA ILE A 55 -2.86 -7.44 -3.96
C ILE A 55 -2.91 -5.96 -3.60
N VAL A 56 -1.86 -5.23 -3.95
CA VAL A 56 -1.77 -3.79 -3.79
C VAL A 56 -1.89 -3.15 -5.16
N SER A 57 -2.93 -2.35 -5.33
CA SER A 57 -3.13 -1.53 -6.53
C SER A 57 -2.82 -0.06 -6.22
N ARG A 58 -2.22 0.63 -7.18
CA ARG A 58 -2.02 2.09 -7.16
C ARG A 58 -2.96 2.75 -8.16
N LYS A 59 -3.46 3.94 -7.84
CA LYS A 59 -4.22 4.75 -8.80
C LYS A 59 -3.25 5.56 -9.65
N ASN A 60 -3.33 5.39 -10.97
CA ASN A 60 -2.53 6.17 -11.90
C ASN A 60 -3.15 7.57 -12.04
N ALA A 61 -2.39 8.62 -11.69
CA ALA A 61 -2.89 9.99 -11.71
C ALA A 61 -3.27 10.48 -13.13
N ALA A 62 -2.59 9.98 -14.17
CA ALA A 62 -2.84 10.38 -15.55
C ALA A 62 -4.07 9.66 -16.15
N THR A 63 -4.24 8.37 -15.88
CA THR A 63 -5.34 7.56 -16.48
C THR A 63 -6.54 7.37 -15.56
N GLN A 64 -6.41 7.73 -14.27
CA GLN A 64 -7.40 7.51 -13.21
C GLN A 64 -7.79 6.03 -13.03
N ARG A 65 -6.96 5.10 -13.51
CA ARG A 65 -7.18 3.65 -13.41
C ARG A 65 -6.35 3.03 -12.29
N TRP A 66 -6.89 1.97 -11.71
CA TRP A 66 -6.17 1.13 -10.75
C TRP A 66 -5.26 0.16 -11.48
N GLU A 67 -3.98 0.15 -11.10
CA GLU A 67 -2.96 -0.73 -11.65
C GLU A 67 -2.39 -1.60 -10.53
N PRO A 68 -2.18 -2.91 -10.75
CA PRO A 68 -1.46 -3.74 -9.80
C PRO A 68 -0.01 -3.24 -9.68
N ALA A 69 0.43 -2.98 -8.45
CA ALA A 69 1.75 -2.43 -8.17
C ALA A 69 2.62 -3.41 -7.39
N ILE A 70 2.07 -4.00 -6.32
CA ILE A 70 2.80 -4.85 -5.39
C ILE A 70 1.94 -6.05 -5.03
N GLN A 71 2.58 -7.18 -4.78
CA GLN A 71 1.96 -8.37 -4.21
C GLN A 71 2.61 -8.71 -2.87
N ILE A 72 1.83 -9.04 -1.85
CA ILE A 72 2.35 -9.44 -0.53
C ILE A 72 1.88 -10.86 -0.24
N ASP A 73 2.81 -11.80 -0.27
CA ASP A 73 2.59 -13.22 0.02
C ASP A 73 2.81 -13.46 1.52
N TRP A 74 1.73 -13.53 2.29
CA TRP A 74 1.78 -13.73 3.74
C TRP A 74 2.01 -15.19 4.09
N LEU A 75 3.06 -15.42 4.89
CA LEU A 75 3.39 -16.71 5.50
C LEU A 75 2.78 -16.84 6.91
N SER A 76 2.54 -15.70 7.58
CA SER A 76 1.89 -15.57 8.90
C SER A 76 1.41 -14.13 9.08
N ASP A 77 0.89 -13.75 10.26
CA ASP A 77 0.50 -12.37 10.58
C ASP A 77 1.62 -11.34 10.57
N HIS A 78 2.86 -11.82 10.69
CA HIS A 78 4.02 -10.95 10.88
C HIS A 78 5.13 -11.22 9.87
N THR A 79 4.93 -12.20 8.98
CA THR A 79 5.95 -12.65 8.03
C THR A 79 5.34 -12.73 6.65
N ALA A 80 5.98 -12.08 5.68
CA ALA A 80 5.57 -12.11 4.29
C ALA A 80 6.75 -11.91 3.35
N ASN A 81 6.57 -12.31 2.11
CA ASN A 81 7.40 -11.89 0.99
C ASN A 81 6.65 -10.84 0.18
N VAL A 82 7.33 -9.79 -0.22
CA VAL A 82 6.77 -8.70 -1.02
C VAL A 82 7.36 -8.77 -2.41
N GLY A 83 6.49 -8.88 -3.41
CA GLY A 83 6.82 -8.85 -4.83
C GLY A 83 6.70 -7.44 -5.40
N PHE A 84 7.75 -6.95 -6.03
CA PHE A 84 7.74 -5.73 -6.86
C PHE A 84 7.77 -6.15 -8.33
N GLY A 85 6.63 -6.04 -9.02
CA GLY A 85 6.51 -6.50 -10.41
C GLY A 85 6.71 -8.02 -10.56
N THR A 86 7.30 -8.44 -11.68
CA THR A 86 7.31 -9.85 -12.12
C THR A 86 8.47 -10.70 -11.59
N ALA A 87 9.59 -10.11 -11.18
CA ALA A 87 10.83 -10.85 -10.92
C ALA A 87 11.39 -10.66 -9.50
N GLU A 88 11.09 -9.56 -8.83
CA GLU A 88 11.71 -9.23 -7.54
C GLU A 88 10.78 -9.61 -6.39
N ARG A 89 11.21 -10.58 -5.56
CA ARG A 89 10.54 -10.95 -4.31
C ARG A 89 11.51 -10.78 -3.15
N VAL A 90 11.12 -9.97 -2.17
CA VAL A 90 11.95 -9.62 -1.03
C VAL A 90 11.21 -9.95 0.26
N HIS A 91 11.88 -10.63 1.18
CA HIS A 91 11.31 -10.93 2.49
C HIS A 91 11.07 -9.63 3.28
N MET A 92 9.92 -9.49 3.96
CA MET A 92 9.52 -8.25 4.63
C MET A 92 10.57 -7.71 5.63
N ARG A 93 11.35 -8.61 6.25
CA ARG A 93 12.47 -8.23 7.14
C ARG A 93 13.54 -7.40 6.43
N GLU A 94 13.80 -7.69 5.16
CA GLU A 94 14.80 -7.00 4.34
C GLU A 94 14.31 -5.60 3.93
N LEU A 95 13.00 -5.40 3.78
CA LEU A 95 12.39 -4.10 3.46
C LEU A 95 12.43 -3.11 4.62
N ARG A 96 12.45 -3.62 5.85
CA ARG A 96 12.54 -2.80 7.06
C ARG A 96 13.96 -2.33 7.37
N LYS A 97 14.94 -2.62 6.51
CA LYS A 97 16.30 -2.10 6.67
C LYS A 97 16.28 -0.58 6.52
N MET A 98 16.92 0.12 7.46
CA MET A 98 17.07 1.58 7.41
C MET A 98 17.56 2.04 6.04
N LYS A 99 17.01 3.16 5.55
CA LYS A 99 17.49 3.85 4.35
C LYS A 99 19.00 3.96 4.42
N LYS A 100 19.72 3.34 3.47
CA LYS A 100 21.18 3.46 3.39
C LYS A 100 21.51 4.91 3.03
N GLN A 101 22.64 5.43 3.52
CA GLN A 101 23.13 6.76 3.15
C GLN A 101 23.26 6.95 1.61
N SER A 102 23.41 5.86 0.86
CA SER A 102 23.51 5.85 -0.61
C SER A 102 22.16 5.90 -1.35
N SER A 103 21.03 5.89 -0.66
CA SER A 103 19.70 5.90 -1.30
C SER A 103 19.36 7.32 -1.79
N LYS A 104 19.41 7.52 -3.12
CA LYS A 104 19.00 8.79 -3.76
C LYS A 104 17.49 8.99 -3.61
N CYS A 105 17.08 10.05 -2.90
CA CYS A 105 15.78 10.69 -3.14
C CYS A 105 15.93 11.57 -4.39
N GLY A 106 14.97 11.50 -5.32
CA GLY A 106 14.93 12.38 -6.49
C GLY A 106 14.86 13.85 -6.09
N PRO A 107 15.28 14.78 -6.97
CA PRO A 107 15.38 16.20 -6.64
C PRO A 107 13.99 16.83 -6.46
N PRO A 108 13.92 17.96 -5.73
CA PRO A 108 12.69 18.67 -5.38
C PRO A 108 11.95 19.25 -6.59
#